data_AF-A0AAV9K7V6-F1
#
_entry.id   AF-A0AAV9K7V6-F1
#
_cell.length_a   1.000
_cell.length_b   1.000
_cell.length_c   1.000
_cell.angle_alpha   90.00
_cell.angle_beta   90.00
_cell.angle_gamma   90.00
#
_symmetry.space_group_name_H-M   'P 1'
#
loop_
_entity.id
_entity.type
_entity.pdbx_description
1 polymer ?
#
loop_
_entity_poly.entity_id
_entity_poly.type
_entity_poly.pdbx_seq_one_letter_code
_entity_poly.pdbx_strand_id
1 'polypeptide(L)'
;MTRLNGRRRIAIARVQNSRNRQVTFSKRRNGLFKKASELCTLCGAYVAIVIFSSSNKIYSCGHPSVEFIVDKFLGENPQPDTDDPNPDTDDPNPDTDDPNPIVVTHQNAYVDEINKKLNKLENSLEREKKYGEALQALRNELPYEKLDFFNLKKLSEALEAADEEVERVANQLKEGNIKFPYQTIGNALAPLRVEENNSSDPDEWSSGSYE
;
A
#
# COMPACT_ATOMS: atom_id res chain seq x y z
N MET A 1 24.07 32.39 11.37
CA MET A 1 23.73 31.22 10.51
C MET A 1 23.48 31.69 9.09
N THR A 2 24.38 31.41 8.16
CA THR A 2 24.21 31.73 6.73
C THR A 2 23.16 30.80 6.13
N ARG A 3 22.10 31.38 5.54
CA ARG A 3 21.08 30.59 4.84
C ARG A 3 21.74 29.83 3.69
N LEU A 4 21.49 28.52 3.61
CA LEU A 4 21.94 27.70 2.48
C LEU A 4 21.33 28.27 1.20
N ASN A 5 22.18 28.51 0.20
CA ASN A 5 21.75 29.01 -1.10
C ASN A 5 20.66 28.09 -1.69
N GLY A 6 19.51 28.67 -2.04
CA GLY A 6 18.34 27.95 -2.56
C GLY A 6 18.55 27.34 -3.96
N ARG A 7 17.44 26.91 -4.59
CA ARG A 7 17.47 26.31 -5.93
C ARG A 7 18.07 27.28 -6.95
N ARG A 8 19.18 26.90 -7.58
CA ARG A 8 19.82 27.66 -8.66
C ARG A 8 19.42 27.10 -10.03
N ARG A 9 19.24 27.98 -11.02
CA ARG A 9 19.07 27.59 -12.42
C ARG A 9 20.37 26.97 -12.94
N ILE A 10 20.25 25.90 -13.73
CA ILE A 10 21.37 25.23 -14.40
C ILE A 10 21.00 25.01 -15.88
N ALA A 11 22.01 24.92 -16.75
CA ALA A 11 21.80 24.61 -18.15
C ALA A 11 21.24 23.19 -18.35
N ILE A 12 20.43 22.97 -19.39
CA ILE A 12 19.95 21.65 -19.80
C ILE A 12 21.04 21.01 -20.68
N ALA A 13 22.12 20.59 -20.02
CA ALA A 13 23.26 19.92 -20.63
C ALA A 13 23.83 18.90 -19.65
N ARG A 14 24.79 18.08 -20.10
CA ARG A 14 25.47 17.12 -19.23
C ARG A 14 26.18 17.83 -18.09
N VAL A 15 25.83 17.47 -16.84
CA VAL A 15 26.53 17.98 -15.65
C VAL A 15 27.95 17.41 -15.61
N GLN A 16 28.97 18.27 -15.71
CA GLN A 16 30.36 17.84 -15.85
C GLN A 16 30.94 17.25 -14.55
N ASN A 17 30.73 17.93 -13.42
CA ASN A 17 31.17 17.46 -12.11
C ASN A 17 30.43 16.17 -11.72
N SER A 18 31.19 15.10 -11.48
CA SER A 18 30.66 13.75 -11.20
C SER A 18 29.78 13.69 -9.96
N ARG A 19 30.18 14.32 -8.85
CA ARG A 19 29.42 14.37 -7.60
C ARG A 19 28.09 15.09 -7.81
N ASN A 20 28.12 16.25 -8.45
CA ASN A 20 26.91 17.01 -8.75
C ASN A 20 25.99 16.25 -9.72
N ARG A 21 26.57 15.54 -10.69
CA ARG A 21 25.83 14.70 -11.64
C ARG A 21 25.11 13.55 -10.93
N GLN A 22 25.77 12.85 -10.01
CA GLN A 22 25.17 11.78 -9.23
C GLN A 22 24.03 12.29 -8.33
N VAL A 23 24.24 13.40 -7.62
CA VAL A 23 23.19 14.01 -6.79
C VAL A 23 22.00 14.48 -7.65
N THR A 24 22.28 15.10 -8.80
CA THR A 24 21.26 15.57 -9.74
C THR A 24 20.47 14.40 -10.32
N PHE A 25 21.14 13.31 -10.70
CA PHE A 25 20.50 12.08 -11.17
C PHE A 25 19.52 11.54 -10.12
N SER A 26 19.97 11.34 -8.88
CA SER A 26 19.13 10.81 -7.80
C SER A 26 17.92 11.71 -7.54
N LYS A 27 18.12 13.04 -7.46
CA LYS A 27 17.02 13.99 -7.23
C LYS A 27 16.03 14.03 -8.39
N ARG A 28 16.52 14.09 -9.64
CA ARG A 28 15.66 14.16 -10.83
C ARG A 28 14.92 12.86 -11.07
N ARG A 29 15.56 11.69 -10.93
CA ARG A 29 14.91 10.38 -11.00
C ARG A 29 13.76 10.30 -9.99
N ASN A 30 14.03 10.61 -8.73
CA ASN A 30 13.00 10.54 -7.69
C ASN A 30 11.86 11.53 -7.95
N GLY A 31 12.17 12.75 -8.41
CA GLY A 31 11.15 13.73 -8.80
C GLY A 31 10.31 13.27 -10.00
N LEU A 32 10.94 12.65 -10.99
CA LEU A 32 10.27 12.09 -12.16
C LEU A 32 9.32 10.95 -11.77
N PHE A 33 9.77 10.02 -10.94
CA PHE A 33 8.93 8.92 -10.46
C PHE A 33 7.71 9.40 -9.66
N LYS A 34 7.90 10.43 -8.81
CA LYS A 34 6.76 11.05 -8.10
C LYS A 34 5.76 11.67 -9.07
N LYS A 35 6.23 12.41 -10.08
CA LYS A 35 5.35 13.02 -11.07
C LYS A 35 4.61 12.00 -11.93
N ALA A 36 5.28 10.90 -12.28
CA ALA A 36 4.63 9.79 -12.97
C ALA A 36 3.53 9.17 -12.10
N SER A 37 3.82 8.90 -10.83
CA SER A 37 2.85 8.36 -9.87
C SER A 37 1.64 9.28 -9.66
N GLU A 38 1.87 10.60 -9.55
CA GLU A 38 0.80 11.60 -9.50
C GLU A 38 -0.05 11.57 -10.77
N LEU A 39 0.57 11.51 -11.95
CA LEU A 39 -0.14 11.46 -13.23
C LEU A 39 -1.01 10.20 -13.36
N CYS A 40 -0.46 9.03 -13.02
CA CYS A 40 -1.22 7.78 -13.02
C CYS A 40 -2.43 7.86 -12.08
N THR A 41 -2.25 8.46 -10.90
CA THR A 41 -3.33 8.59 -9.91
C THR A 41 -4.41 9.56 -10.36
N LEU A 42 -4.03 10.72 -10.91
CA LEU A 42 -4.99 11.77 -11.30
C LEU A 42 -5.76 11.43 -12.57
N CYS A 43 -5.10 10.77 -13.52
CA CYS A 43 -5.65 10.55 -14.86
C CYS A 43 -5.96 9.08 -15.17
N GLY A 44 -5.66 8.14 -14.27
CA GLY A 44 -5.73 6.71 -14.56
C GLY A 44 -4.77 6.29 -15.68
N ALA A 45 -3.70 7.05 -15.90
CA ALA A 45 -2.81 6.87 -17.05
C ALA A 45 -1.92 5.64 -16.88
N TYR A 46 -1.76 4.88 -17.97
CA TYR A 46 -0.74 3.86 -18.11
C TYR A 46 0.62 4.49 -18.40
N VAL A 47 1.61 4.23 -17.55
CA VAL A 47 2.94 4.84 -17.64
C VAL A 47 3.99 3.79 -17.32
N ALA A 48 5.07 3.78 -18.10
CA ALA A 48 6.31 3.06 -17.77
C ALA A 48 7.52 3.98 -17.98
N ILE A 49 8.44 3.98 -17.02
CA ILE A 49 9.70 4.72 -17.09
C ILE A 49 10.84 3.77 -16.76
N VAL A 50 11.85 3.69 -17.63
CA VAL A 50 13.08 2.93 -17.44
C VAL A 50 14.28 3.87 -17.57
N ILE A 51 15.18 3.85 -16.59
CA ILE A 51 16.33 4.76 -16.53
C ILE A 51 17.60 3.96 -16.30
N PHE A 52 18.54 4.08 -17.25
CA PHE A 52 19.89 3.55 -17.14
C PHE A 52 20.81 4.61 -16.52
N SER A 53 21.43 4.29 -15.40
CA SER A 53 22.46 5.14 -14.82
C SER A 53 23.80 4.96 -15.56
N SER A 54 24.69 5.94 -15.42
CA SER A 54 26.07 5.81 -15.92
C SER A 54 26.89 4.71 -15.22
N SER A 55 26.34 4.10 -14.16
CA SER A 55 26.93 2.96 -13.46
C SER A 55 26.27 1.64 -13.86
N ASN A 56 25.58 1.60 -15.01
CA ASN A 56 24.85 0.44 -15.53
C ASN A 56 23.78 -0.13 -14.59
N LYS A 57 23.35 0.63 -13.57
CA LYS A 57 22.19 0.29 -12.75
C LYS A 57 20.91 0.76 -13.41
N ILE A 58 19.92 -0.10 -13.44
CA ILE A 58 18.59 0.14 -13.99
C ILE A 58 17.66 0.59 -12.86
N TYR A 59 16.85 1.60 -13.14
CA TYR A 59 15.76 2.04 -12.27
C TYR A 59 14.49 2.11 -13.09
N SER A 60 13.40 1.54 -12.58
CA SER A 60 12.13 1.54 -13.29
C SER A 60 10.96 1.88 -12.37
N CYS A 61 9.90 2.44 -12.95
CA CYS A 61 8.59 2.55 -12.31
C CYS A 61 7.52 2.43 -13.39
N GLY A 62 6.38 1.82 -13.05
CA GLY A 62 5.28 1.71 -13.97
C GLY A 62 3.95 1.50 -13.27
N HIS A 63 2.87 1.76 -14.00
CA HIS A 63 1.50 1.51 -13.57
C HIS A 63 0.71 0.94 -14.76
N PRO A 64 0.06 -0.24 -14.62
CA PRO A 64 -0.02 -1.09 -13.42
C PRO A 64 1.30 -1.78 -13.04
N SER A 65 2.12 -2.17 -14.01
CA SER A 65 3.53 -2.60 -13.82
C SER A 65 4.34 -2.20 -15.06
N VAL A 66 5.68 -2.27 -14.98
CA VAL A 66 6.52 -1.94 -16.15
C VAL A 66 6.39 -3.03 -17.19
N GLU A 67 6.40 -4.28 -16.75
CA GLU A 67 6.29 -5.49 -17.56
C GLU A 67 4.99 -5.49 -18.34
N PHE A 68 3.85 -5.21 -17.70
CA PHE A 68 2.56 -5.14 -18.38
C PHE A 68 2.55 -4.13 -19.53
N ILE A 69 3.15 -2.95 -19.32
CA ILE A 69 3.21 -1.91 -20.35
C ILE A 69 4.16 -2.32 -21.48
N VAL A 70 5.29 -2.92 -21.15
CA VAL A 70 6.26 -3.42 -22.14
C VAL A 70 5.64 -4.54 -22.97
N ASP A 71 5.02 -5.54 -22.33
CA ASP A 71 4.38 -6.68 -23.00
C ASP A 71 3.24 -6.21 -23.89
N LYS A 72 2.41 -5.26 -23.41
CA LYS A 72 1.37 -4.65 -24.23
C LYS A 72 1.96 -3.95 -25.46
N PHE A 73 3.00 -3.14 -25.26
CA PHE A 73 3.62 -2.38 -26.34
C PHE A 73 4.33 -3.28 -27.36
N LEU A 74 4.92 -4.39 -26.93
CA LEU A 74 5.58 -5.36 -27.80
C LEU A 74 4.60 -6.35 -28.45
N GLY A 75 3.45 -6.61 -27.83
CA GLY A 75 2.39 -7.47 -28.35
C GLY A 75 1.43 -6.76 -29.32
N GLU A 76 1.33 -5.43 -29.28
CA GLU A 76 0.52 -4.61 -30.21
C GLU A 76 1.23 -4.34 -31.55
N ASN A 77 1.94 -5.33 -32.09
CA ASN A 77 2.38 -5.30 -33.49
C ASN A 77 1.45 -6.21 -34.30
N PRO A 78 0.18 -5.81 -34.58
CA PRO A 78 -0.58 -6.51 -35.59
C PRO A 78 0.23 -6.35 -36.88
N GLN A 79 0.56 -7.48 -37.51
CA GLN A 79 0.92 -7.44 -38.91
C GLN A 79 -0.17 -6.60 -39.60
N PRO A 80 0.18 -5.63 -40.46
CA PRO A 80 -0.84 -5.04 -41.31
C PRO A 80 -1.40 -6.20 -42.11
N ASP A 81 -2.60 -6.65 -41.74
CA ASP A 81 -3.41 -7.56 -42.54
C ASP A 81 -3.62 -6.83 -43.86
N THR A 82 -2.76 -7.12 -44.83
CA THR A 82 -3.04 -6.81 -46.23
C THR A 82 -4.10 -7.80 -46.66
N ASP A 83 -5.34 -7.53 -46.24
CA ASP A 83 -6.55 -8.06 -46.86
C ASP A 83 -6.70 -7.43 -48.25
N ASP A 84 -5.77 -7.76 -49.15
CA ASP A 84 -6.04 -7.73 -50.58
C ASP A 84 -6.48 -9.16 -50.95
N PRO A 85 -7.77 -9.40 -51.27
CA PRO A 85 -8.21 -10.71 -51.71
C PRO A 85 -7.72 -10.89 -53.16
N ASN A 86 -6.52 -11.46 -53.31
CA ASN A 86 -6.13 -12.06 -54.58
C ASN A 86 -6.73 -13.48 -54.62
N PRO A 87 -7.69 -13.78 -55.52
CA PRO A 87 -8.15 -15.14 -55.70
C PRO A 87 -7.04 -15.92 -56.41
N ASP A 88 -6.97 -17.21 -56.14
CA ASP A 88 -6.18 -18.21 -56.86
C ASP A 88 -4.75 -18.46 -56.35
N THR A 89 -4.62 -19.04 -55.16
CA THR A 89 -3.59 -20.06 -54.90
C THR A 89 -4.14 -21.15 -53.97
N ASP A 90 -4.54 -22.28 -54.55
CA ASP A 90 -4.77 -23.54 -53.86
C ASP A 90 -3.42 -24.14 -53.39
N ASP A 91 -2.87 -23.62 -52.29
CA ASP A 91 -1.72 -24.25 -51.61
C ASP A 91 -2.03 -24.39 -50.11
N PRO A 92 -1.97 -25.61 -49.52
CA PRO A 92 -2.22 -25.79 -48.09
C PRO A 92 -1.01 -25.30 -47.29
N ASN A 93 -1.05 -24.05 -46.84
CA ASN A 93 -0.04 -23.51 -45.92
C ASN A 93 -0.29 -24.07 -44.50
N PRO A 94 0.67 -24.77 -43.86
CA PRO A 94 0.53 -25.22 -42.48
C PRO A 94 1.03 -24.11 -41.55
N ASP A 95 0.34 -22.96 -41.55
CA ASP A 95 0.54 -21.96 -40.50
C ASP A 95 -0.21 -22.45 -39.26
N THR A 96 0.44 -23.32 -38.50
CA THR A 96 0.00 -23.65 -37.15
C THR A 96 0.13 -22.39 -36.30
N ASP A 97 -1.00 -21.90 -35.81
CA ASP A 97 -1.19 -20.93 -34.72
C ASP A 97 -0.56 -21.41 -33.39
N ASP A 98 0.69 -21.87 -33.41
CA ASP A 98 1.34 -22.45 -32.24
C ASP A 98 1.92 -21.31 -31.37
N PRO A 99 1.40 -21.12 -30.13
CA PRO A 99 1.82 -20.01 -29.29
C PRO A 99 3.30 -20.12 -28.95
N ASN A 100 4.04 -19.01 -29.08
CA ASN A 100 5.48 -18.96 -28.79
C ASN A 100 5.76 -19.54 -27.39
N PRO A 101 6.51 -20.65 -27.27
CA PRO A 101 6.66 -21.39 -26.01
C PRO A 101 7.32 -20.56 -24.90
N ILE A 102 8.13 -19.55 -25.27
CA ILE A 102 8.76 -18.63 -24.31
C ILE A 102 7.71 -17.69 -23.69
N VAL A 103 6.73 -17.25 -24.48
CA VAL A 103 5.64 -16.38 -24.00
C VAL A 103 4.71 -17.16 -23.08
N VAL A 104 4.35 -18.39 -23.47
CA VAL A 104 3.49 -19.27 -22.67
C VAL A 104 4.14 -19.63 -21.34
N THR A 105 5.43 -19.97 -21.33
CA THR A 105 6.15 -20.28 -20.08
C THR A 105 6.22 -19.09 -19.14
N HIS A 106 6.43 -17.87 -19.64
CA HIS A 106 6.44 -16.67 -18.81
C HIS A 106 5.06 -16.34 -18.23
N GLN A 107 4.00 -16.47 -19.04
CA GLN A 107 2.61 -16.29 -18.59
C GLN A 107 2.24 -17.31 -17.49
N ASN A 108 2.60 -18.58 -17.68
CA ASN A 108 2.34 -19.64 -16.70
C ASN A 108 3.08 -19.38 -15.38
N ALA A 109 4.36 -18.97 -15.44
CA ALA A 109 5.13 -18.65 -14.24
C ALA A 109 4.53 -17.47 -13.44
N TYR A 110 4.02 -16.46 -14.14
CA TYR A 110 3.34 -15.32 -13.50
C TYR A 110 2.02 -15.73 -12.85
N VAL A 111 1.21 -16.53 -13.54
CA VAL A 111 -0.04 -17.11 -13.01
C VAL A 111 0.25 -17.96 -11.77
N ASP A 112 1.31 -18.76 -11.78
CA ASP A 112 1.73 -19.56 -10.63
C ASP A 112 2.12 -18.68 -9.43
N GLU A 113 2.83 -17.58 -9.66
CA GLU A 113 3.20 -16.65 -8.58
C GLU A 113 1.96 -15.99 -7.96
N ILE A 114 0.99 -15.58 -8.79
CA ILE A 114 -0.28 -15.04 -8.32
C ILE A 114 -1.04 -16.08 -7.50
N ASN A 115 -1.18 -17.30 -8.01
CA ASN A 115 -1.87 -18.38 -7.32
C ASN A 115 -1.21 -18.70 -5.99
N LYS A 116 0.13 -18.66 -5.92
CA LYS A 116 0.87 -18.82 -4.66
C LYS A 116 0.58 -17.71 -3.66
N LYS A 117 0.49 -16.45 -4.10
CA LYS A 117 0.10 -15.31 -3.23
C LYS A 117 -1.34 -15.44 -2.76
N LEU A 118 -2.26 -15.82 -3.65
CA LEU A 118 -3.68 -16.03 -3.36
C LEU A 118 -3.85 -17.09 -2.26
N ASN A 119 -3.25 -18.27 -2.46
CA ASN A 119 -3.27 -19.37 -1.49
C ASN A 119 -2.69 -18.95 -0.13
N LYS A 120 -1.61 -18.16 -0.12
CA LYS A 120 -1.03 -17.67 1.14
C LYS A 120 -1.99 -16.73 1.88
N LEU A 121 -2.67 -15.84 1.15
CA LEU A 121 -3.63 -14.90 1.71
C LEU A 121 -4.86 -15.63 2.25
N GLU A 122 -5.38 -16.59 1.50
CA GLU A 122 -6.54 -17.41 1.87
C GLU A 122 -6.27 -18.21 3.15
N ASN A 123 -5.10 -18.85 3.25
CA ASN A 123 -4.67 -19.52 4.48
C ASN A 123 -4.52 -18.57 5.67
N SER A 124 -4.15 -17.31 5.44
CA SER A 124 -4.08 -16.32 6.51
C SER A 124 -5.47 -15.91 6.99
N LEU A 125 -6.38 -15.66 6.05
CA LEU A 125 -7.77 -15.31 6.32
C LEU A 125 -8.49 -16.44 7.08
N GLU A 126 -8.27 -17.69 6.66
CA GLU A 126 -8.86 -18.85 7.31
C GLU A 126 -8.39 -19.01 8.77
N ARG A 127 -7.12 -18.70 9.05
CA ARG A 127 -6.60 -18.68 10.42
C ARG A 127 -7.24 -17.57 11.26
N GLU A 128 -7.38 -16.37 10.69
CA GLU A 128 -8.04 -15.26 11.39
C GLU A 128 -9.52 -15.55 11.65
N LYS A 129 -10.24 -16.15 10.69
CA LYS A 129 -11.64 -16.57 10.88
C LYS A 129 -11.79 -17.57 12.01
N LYS A 130 -10.98 -18.64 12.02
CA LYS A 130 -10.98 -19.63 13.11
C LYS A 130 -10.65 -19.01 14.47
N TYR A 131 -9.72 -18.04 14.49
CA TYR A 131 -9.41 -17.30 15.71
C TYR A 131 -10.61 -16.47 16.20
N GLY A 132 -11.31 -15.80 15.28
CA GLY A 132 -12.54 -15.05 15.58
C GLY A 132 -13.67 -15.93 16.09
N GLU A 133 -13.90 -17.09 15.45
CA GLU A 133 -14.90 -18.06 15.88
C GLU A 133 -14.62 -18.62 17.28
N ALA A 134 -13.34 -18.92 17.59
CA ALA A 134 -12.94 -19.38 18.92
C ALA A 134 -13.19 -18.32 20.00
N LEU A 135 -12.90 -17.05 19.71
CA LEU A 135 -13.22 -15.92 20.62
C LEU A 135 -14.72 -15.76 20.80
N GLN A 136 -15.50 -15.93 19.74
CA GLN A 136 -16.95 -15.84 19.80
C GLN A 136 -17.58 -16.99 20.60
N ALA A 137 -17.03 -18.20 20.48
CA ALA A 137 -17.43 -19.34 21.31
C ALA A 137 -17.15 -19.09 22.80
N LEU A 138 -15.95 -18.59 23.12
CA LEU A 138 -15.59 -18.24 24.51
C LEU A 138 -16.50 -17.14 25.09
N ARG A 139 -16.85 -16.14 24.28
CA ARG A 139 -17.81 -15.09 24.66
C ARG A 139 -19.19 -15.66 25.01
N ASN A 140 -19.62 -16.71 24.30
CA ASN A 140 -20.93 -17.32 24.50
C ASN A 140 -20.94 -18.34 25.65
N GLU A 141 -19.78 -18.93 25.99
CA GLU A 141 -19.68 -19.97 27.03
C GLU A 141 -19.47 -19.45 28.44
N LEU A 142 -19.14 -18.17 28.65
CA LEU A 142 -18.99 -17.61 30.01
C LEU A 142 -20.38 -17.34 30.62
N PRO A 143 -20.85 -18.16 31.58
CA PRO A 143 -22.04 -17.83 32.34
C PRO A 143 -21.60 -16.73 33.31
N TYR A 144 -22.17 -15.53 33.18
CA TYR A 144 -21.86 -14.37 34.04
C TYR A 144 -22.20 -14.58 35.54
N GLU A 145 -22.62 -15.78 35.95
CA GLU A 145 -23.14 -16.10 37.27
C GLU A 145 -22.14 -16.80 38.22
N LYS A 146 -20.84 -16.84 37.90
CA LYS A 146 -19.84 -17.50 38.78
C LYS A 146 -18.47 -16.81 38.91
N LEU A 147 -18.39 -15.49 38.68
CA LEU A 147 -17.18 -14.71 38.94
C LEU A 147 -17.28 -14.06 40.32
N ASP A 148 -16.60 -14.64 41.32
CA ASP A 148 -16.38 -14.00 42.61
C ASP A 148 -15.57 -12.70 42.44
N PHE A 149 -15.81 -11.71 43.31
CA PHE A 149 -15.25 -10.35 43.22
C PHE A 149 -13.72 -10.35 43.04
N PHE A 150 -13.05 -11.30 43.69
CA PHE A 150 -11.60 -11.47 43.57
C PHE A 150 -11.14 -11.84 42.16
N ASN A 151 -11.87 -12.72 41.47
CA ASN A 151 -11.56 -13.11 40.10
C ASN A 151 -11.88 -11.99 39.11
N LEU A 152 -12.94 -11.22 39.38
CA LEU A 152 -13.31 -10.06 38.57
C LEU A 152 -12.25 -8.96 38.65
N LYS A 153 -11.77 -8.66 39.86
CA LYS A 153 -10.68 -7.69 40.09
C LYS A 153 -9.38 -8.12 39.42
N LYS A 154 -9.03 -9.41 39.51
CA LYS A 154 -7.85 -9.94 38.84
C LYS A 154 -7.97 -9.86 37.31
N LEU A 155 -9.17 -10.04 36.76
CA LEU A 155 -9.43 -9.89 35.34
C LEU A 155 -9.35 -8.43 34.88
N SER A 156 -9.87 -7.48 35.67
CA SER A 156 -9.77 -6.06 35.33
C SER A 156 -8.32 -5.58 35.33
N GLU A 157 -7.54 -5.97 36.35
CA GLU A 157 -6.11 -5.66 36.43
C GLU A 157 -5.33 -6.28 35.26
N ALA A 158 -5.67 -7.51 34.85
CA ALA A 158 -5.04 -8.17 33.71
C ALA A 158 -5.42 -7.52 32.37
N LEU A 159 -6.66 -7.03 32.23
CA LEU A 159 -7.12 -6.34 31.02
C LEU A 159 -6.46 -4.96 30.88
N GLU A 160 -6.34 -4.23 31.99
CA GLU A 160 -5.66 -2.93 32.04
C GLU A 160 -4.17 -3.08 31.69
N ALA A 161 -3.49 -4.08 32.24
CA ALA A 161 -2.10 -4.37 31.89
C ALA A 161 -1.93 -4.79 30.41
N ALA A 162 -2.91 -5.49 29.83
CA ALA A 162 -2.87 -5.85 28.42
C ALA A 162 -3.07 -4.64 27.49
N ASP A 163 -3.93 -3.69 27.89
CA ASP A 163 -4.18 -2.45 27.13
C ASP A 163 -2.94 -1.55 27.11
N GLU A 164 -2.28 -1.39 28.27
CA GLU A 164 -1.00 -0.67 28.38
C GLU A 164 0.09 -1.28 27.49
N GLU A 165 0.16 -2.61 27.42
CA GLU A 165 1.15 -3.31 26.60
C GLU A 165 0.86 -3.13 25.09
N VAL A 166 -0.42 -3.13 24.69
CA VAL A 166 -0.82 -2.86 23.31
C VAL A 166 -0.46 -1.42 22.92
N GLU A 167 -0.71 -0.44 23.79
CA GLU A 167 -0.31 0.95 23.55
C GLU A 167 1.21 1.10 23.43
N ARG A 168 1.96 0.41 24.29
CA ARG A 168 3.43 0.39 24.25
C ARG A 168 3.94 -0.14 22.92
N VAL A 169 3.43 -1.29 22.46
CA VAL A 169 3.81 -1.91 21.18
C VAL A 169 3.39 -1.03 19.99
N ALA A 170 2.21 -0.43 20.05
CA ALA A 170 1.73 0.48 19.01
C ALA A 170 2.62 1.73 18.87
N ASN A 171 3.07 2.30 19.98
CA ASN A 171 3.96 3.47 19.96
C ASN A 171 5.38 3.11 19.47
N GLN A 172 5.91 1.95 19.86
CA GLN A 172 7.19 1.44 19.32
C GLN A 172 7.15 1.21 17.80
N LEU A 173 6.02 0.73 17.27
CA LEU A 173 5.85 0.51 15.83
C LEU A 173 5.70 1.82 15.03
N LYS A 174 5.10 2.87 15.62
CA LYS A 174 5.06 4.22 15.04
C LYS A 174 6.47 4.83 14.91
N GLU A 175 7.33 4.62 15.91
CA GLU A 175 8.72 5.11 15.90
C GLU A 175 9.61 4.35 14.89
N GLY A 176 9.33 3.07 14.66
CA GLY A 176 10.05 2.23 13.68
C GLY A 176 9.71 2.49 12.21
N ASN A 177 8.78 3.41 11.89
CA ASN A 177 8.26 3.65 10.54
C ASN A 177 7.74 2.38 9.84
N ILE A 178 7.31 1.38 10.63
CA ILE A 178 6.75 0.12 10.15
C ILE A 178 5.24 0.34 9.98
N LYS A 179 4.78 0.35 8.72
CA LYS A 179 3.35 0.50 8.39
C LYS A 179 2.59 -0.74 8.87
N PHE A 180 1.72 -0.58 9.87
CA PHE A 180 0.83 -1.64 10.33
C PHE A 180 -0.02 -2.18 9.15
N PRO A 181 -0.16 -3.51 9.00
CA PRO A 181 -0.86 -4.12 7.86
C PRO A 181 -2.37 -3.91 7.86
N TYR A 182 -2.96 -3.39 8.93
CA TYR A 182 -4.38 -3.07 9.00
C TYR A 182 -4.56 -1.58 9.27
N GLN A 183 -5.27 -0.89 8.38
CA GLN A 183 -5.82 0.43 8.66
C GLN A 183 -6.81 0.25 9.80
N THR A 184 -6.61 0.99 10.89
CA THR A 184 -7.45 1.00 12.09
C THR A 184 -8.93 1.01 11.68
N ILE A 185 -9.62 -0.11 11.90
CA ILE A 185 -11.07 -0.15 11.85
C ILE A 185 -11.54 0.82 12.93
N GLY A 186 -12.30 1.83 12.51
CA GLY A 186 -12.65 2.98 13.33
C GLY A 186 -13.28 2.61 14.68
N ASN A 187 -12.99 3.45 15.67
CA ASN A 187 -13.87 3.84 16.77
C ASN A 187 -14.53 2.73 17.62
N ALA A 188 -13.95 1.54 17.75
CA ALA A 188 -14.45 0.53 18.69
C ALA A 188 -13.98 0.73 20.15
N LEU A 189 -13.04 1.65 20.41
CA LEU A 189 -12.43 1.91 21.72
C LEU A 189 -12.56 3.37 22.18
N ALA A 190 -13.58 4.11 21.72
CA ALA A 190 -13.87 5.40 22.33
C ALA A 190 -14.45 5.18 23.74
N PRO A 191 -13.91 5.83 24.80
CA PRO A 191 -14.46 5.70 26.14
C PRO A 191 -15.93 6.15 26.14
N LEU A 192 -16.83 5.30 26.65
CA LEU A 192 -18.21 5.67 26.92
C LEU A 192 -18.23 6.77 27.99
N ARG A 193 -18.39 8.02 27.55
CA ARG A 193 -18.56 9.18 28.42
C ARG A 193 -19.93 9.06 29.08
N VAL A 194 -19.96 8.74 30.36
CA VAL A 194 -21.16 8.81 31.20
C VAL A 194 -21.42 10.28 31.47
N GLU A 195 -22.39 10.87 30.78
CA GLU A 195 -22.89 12.21 31.12
C GLU A 195 -23.83 12.07 32.33
N GLU A 196 -23.31 12.35 33.52
CA GLU A 196 -24.12 12.51 34.72
C GLU A 196 -24.86 13.86 34.64
N ASN A 197 -26.14 13.79 34.28
CA ASN A 197 -27.08 14.88 34.49
C ASN A 197 -27.26 15.10 35.99
N ASN A 198 -26.64 16.15 36.52
CA ASN A 198 -27.12 16.80 37.74
C ASN A 198 -27.36 18.29 37.49
N SER A 199 -28.62 18.56 37.16
CA SER A 199 -29.31 19.82 37.38
C SER A 199 -29.12 20.29 38.82
N SER A 200 -28.57 21.48 39.02
CA SER A 200 -29.03 22.49 39.99
C SER A 200 -28.15 23.74 39.86
N ASP A 201 -28.68 24.78 39.22
CA ASP A 201 -28.37 26.18 39.57
C ASP A 201 -28.79 26.41 41.04
N PRO A 202 -28.12 27.31 41.78
CA PRO A 202 -28.59 28.70 41.79
C PRO A 202 -27.50 29.77 41.91
N ASP A 203 -27.74 30.85 41.16
CA ASP A 203 -27.73 32.28 41.54
C ASP A 203 -26.51 32.98 42.19
N GLU A 204 -26.42 34.23 41.71
CA GLU A 204 -26.07 35.46 42.43
C GLU A 204 -24.63 36.01 42.41
N TRP A 205 -24.51 37.07 41.59
CA TRP A 205 -23.83 38.36 41.79
C TRP A 205 -22.62 38.44 42.72
N SER A 206 -21.51 39.02 42.22
CA SER A 206 -21.22 40.46 42.37
C SER A 206 -19.73 40.80 42.18
N SER A 207 -19.48 42.03 41.71
CA SER A 207 -18.21 42.80 41.68
C SER A 207 -17.26 42.45 40.51
N GLY A 208 -17.01 43.32 39.52
CA GLY A 208 -16.47 44.70 39.62
C GLY A 208 -14.94 44.61 39.59
N SER A 209 -14.12 45.38 38.89
CA SER A 209 -14.19 46.58 38.07
C SER A 209 -12.81 46.73 37.40
N TYR A 210 -12.76 47.42 36.25
CA TYR A 210 -11.66 48.20 35.67
C TYR A 210 -10.20 47.98 36.14
N GLU A 211 -9.33 47.59 35.21
CA GLU A 211 -8.29 48.45 34.59
C GLU A 211 -7.77 47.81 33.29
#